data_AF-A0A3N5IA82-F1
#
_entry.id   AF-A0A3N5IA82-F1
#
_cell.length_a   1.000
_cell.length_b   1.000
_cell.length_c   1.000
_cell.angle_alpha   90.00
_cell.angle_beta   90.00
_cell.angle_gamma   90.00
#
_symmetry.space_group_name_H-M   'P 1'
#
loop_
_entity.id
_entity.type
_entity.pdbx_description
1 polymer ?
#
loop_
_entity_poly.entity_id
_entity_poly.type
_entity_poly.pdbx_seq_one_letter_code
_entity_poly.pdbx_strand_id
1 'polypeptide(L)'
;MPAPPSRRHRWLRLSRFAYRPSLHCRQPAHSPGSLARPETEGTGAAHGLVNLQIFGFRDCQDTRKALRFFAERRIPVHFVDLAERPAAKGELRRFAERFGPGALIDREGARFRTLGLRVAADSPQRLLDRALGEPRLLKTPLVRNGGQVTIGPAADDWQAWVDAEQSA
;
A
#
# COMPACT_ATOMS: atom_id res chain seq x y z
N MET A 1 14.09 53.20 -5.03
CA MET A 1 14.14 52.65 -6.41
C MET A 1 14.39 51.15 -6.31
N PRO A 2 13.78 50.28 -7.12
CA PRO A 2 12.63 50.43 -8.03
C PRO A 2 11.47 49.44 -7.72
N ALA A 3 10.30 49.74 -8.29
CA ALA A 3 9.14 48.87 -8.42
C ALA A 3 9.11 48.22 -9.85
N PRO A 4 7.95 47.73 -10.32
CA PRO A 4 7.57 46.36 -10.67
C PRO A 4 7.81 46.00 -12.17
N PRO A 5 7.38 44.82 -12.65
CA PRO A 5 6.13 44.77 -13.45
C PRO A 5 5.30 43.51 -13.15
N SER A 6 3.96 43.54 -13.04
CA SER A 6 2.93 43.82 -14.04
C SER A 6 2.83 42.78 -15.17
N ARG A 7 1.62 42.22 -15.30
CA ARG A 7 0.85 41.86 -16.51
C ARG A 7 0.26 40.46 -16.40
N ARG A 8 -1.06 40.36 -16.17
CA ARG A 8 -2.16 40.61 -17.12
C ARG A 8 -2.15 39.57 -18.26
N HIS A 9 -3.30 38.94 -18.45
CA HIS A 9 -4.17 39.02 -19.64
C HIS A 9 -4.91 37.67 -19.78
N ARG A 10 -6.24 37.68 -19.74
CA ARG A 10 -7.14 37.79 -20.92
C ARG A 10 -7.07 36.45 -21.69
N TRP A 11 -8.16 35.77 -22.00
CA TRP A 11 -9.16 36.10 -23.03
C TRP A 11 -10.30 35.09 -22.83
N LEU A 12 -11.57 35.50 -22.73
CA LEU A 12 -12.47 35.75 -23.86
C LEU A 12 -12.51 34.56 -24.85
N ARG A 13 -13.66 33.88 -24.92
CA ARG A 13 -14.57 33.87 -26.07
C ARG A 13 -15.47 32.62 -25.99
N LEU A 14 -16.78 32.83 -25.99
CA LEU A 14 -17.67 32.56 -27.14
C LEU A 14 -17.62 31.08 -27.53
N SER A 15 -18.71 30.32 -27.50
CA SER A 15 -19.83 30.50 -28.44
C SER A 15 -20.96 29.59 -27.96
N ARG A 16 -22.20 30.06 -27.82
CA ARG A 16 -23.21 30.06 -28.90
C ARG A 16 -23.24 28.75 -29.69
N PHE A 17 -24.16 27.86 -29.32
CA PHE A 17 -24.95 27.03 -30.23
C PHE A 17 -26.09 26.42 -29.38
N ALA A 18 -27.27 27.03 -29.30
CA ALA A 18 -28.35 26.98 -30.29
C ALA A 18 -28.83 25.55 -30.58
N TYR A 19 -30.15 25.37 -30.40
CA TYR A 19 -31.03 24.41 -31.09
C TYR A 19 -31.08 22.99 -30.53
N ARG A 20 -32.21 22.29 -30.42
CA ARG A 20 -33.67 22.53 -30.40
C ARG A 20 -34.22 21.17 -29.91
N PRO A 21 -35.39 21.15 -29.28
CA PRO A 21 -35.92 19.97 -28.64
C PRO A 21 -36.64 19.07 -29.64
N SER A 22 -36.78 17.83 -29.19
CA SER A 22 -37.81 16.88 -29.61
C SER A 22 -37.60 16.27 -30.99
N LEU A 23 -37.43 14.96 -31.01
CA LEU A 23 -38.36 14.06 -31.68
C LEU A 23 -38.10 12.63 -31.18
N HIS A 24 -39.08 12.14 -30.43
CA HIS A 24 -39.68 10.82 -30.59
C HIS A 24 -38.75 9.68 -31.03
N CYS A 25 -38.53 8.71 -30.13
CA CYS A 25 -39.14 7.40 -30.31
C CYS A 25 -38.82 6.47 -29.14
N ARG A 26 -39.89 5.90 -28.58
CA ARG A 26 -39.99 4.51 -28.10
C ARG A 26 -38.84 3.97 -27.25
N GLN A 27 -39.13 3.90 -25.95
CA GLN A 27 -38.82 2.70 -25.16
C GLN A 27 -39.33 1.45 -25.89
N PRO A 28 -38.62 0.32 -25.81
CA PRO A 28 -39.05 -0.64 -24.79
C PRO A 28 -37.93 -1.45 -24.12
N ALA A 29 -38.36 -2.11 -23.05
CA ALA A 29 -37.85 -3.38 -22.52
C ALA A 29 -36.60 -3.32 -21.65
N HIS A 30 -36.84 -2.91 -20.41
CA HIS A 30 -36.49 -3.64 -19.20
C HIS A 30 -35.89 -5.03 -19.47
N SER A 31 -34.58 -5.15 -19.35
CA SER A 31 -33.94 -6.40 -18.95
C SER A 31 -33.74 -6.33 -17.44
N PRO A 32 -34.12 -7.36 -16.65
CA PRO A 32 -33.84 -7.37 -15.23
C PRO A 32 -32.33 -7.35 -15.04
N GLY A 33 -31.87 -6.24 -14.48
CA GLY A 33 -30.48 -5.96 -14.19
C GLY A 33 -29.88 -7.09 -13.37
N SER A 34 -28.89 -7.74 -13.98
CA SER A 34 -27.82 -8.44 -13.29
C SER A 34 -27.41 -7.61 -12.07
N LEU A 35 -27.65 -8.17 -10.88
CA LEU A 35 -27.22 -7.58 -9.62
C LEU A 35 -25.72 -7.33 -9.72
N ALA A 36 -25.40 -6.03 -9.81
CA ALA A 36 -24.14 -5.38 -9.60
C ALA A 36 -23.12 -6.29 -8.87
N ARG A 37 -22.20 -6.87 -9.66
CA ARG A 37 -20.84 -7.00 -9.17
C ARG A 37 -20.36 -5.58 -8.91
N PRO A 38 -19.82 -5.24 -7.72
CA PRO A 38 -19.06 -4.02 -7.61
C PRO A 38 -17.90 -4.15 -8.59
N GLU A 39 -17.97 -3.38 -9.67
CA GLU A 39 -16.83 -3.07 -10.50
C GLU A 39 -15.83 -2.44 -9.55
N THR A 40 -14.83 -3.23 -9.14
CA THR A 40 -13.60 -2.71 -8.58
C THR A 40 -12.94 -1.93 -9.71
N GLU A 41 -13.41 -0.70 -9.92
CA GLU A 41 -12.76 0.32 -10.72
C GLU A 41 -11.46 0.69 -10.01
N GLY A 42 -10.43 -0.11 -10.31
CA GLY A 42 -9.05 0.12 -9.96
C GLY A 42 -8.19 0.07 -11.20
N THR A 43 -8.58 0.77 -12.27
CA THR A 43 -7.65 1.14 -13.35
C THR A 43 -6.69 2.20 -12.78
N GLY A 44 -5.80 1.75 -11.90
CA GLY A 44 -4.64 2.51 -11.47
C GLY A 44 -3.63 2.44 -12.60
N ALA A 45 -3.34 3.59 -13.19
CA ALA A 45 -2.35 3.79 -14.23
C ALA A 45 -1.07 2.99 -13.95
N ALA A 46 -0.48 2.45 -15.00
CA ALA A 46 0.86 1.91 -14.99
C ALA A 46 1.86 3.01 -14.58
N HIS A 47 2.02 3.26 -13.28
CA HIS A 47 3.25 3.80 -12.72
C HIS A 47 4.23 2.64 -12.66
N GLY A 48 4.76 2.32 -13.84
CA GLY A 48 5.72 1.26 -14.02
C GLY A 48 7.02 1.66 -13.33
N LEU A 49 7.34 0.96 -12.24
CA LEU A 49 8.66 0.46 -11.82
C LEU A 49 8.61 -0.04 -10.36
N VAL A 50 7.74 0.55 -9.51
CA VAL A 50 7.54 0.08 -8.13
C VAL A 50 6.74 -1.22 -8.05
N ASN A 51 7.40 -2.30 -7.64
CA ASN A 51 6.74 -3.56 -7.27
C ASN A 51 6.64 -3.64 -5.75
N LEU A 52 5.59 -3.02 -5.22
CA LEU A 52 5.33 -2.94 -3.79
C LEU A 52 4.49 -4.12 -3.30
N GLN A 53 5.04 -4.84 -2.33
CA GLN A 53 4.37 -5.90 -1.61
C GLN A 53 4.30 -5.56 -0.14
N ILE A 54 3.11 -5.64 0.44
CA ILE A 54 2.87 -5.37 1.86
C ILE A 54 2.39 -6.67 2.50
N PHE A 55 3.18 -7.18 3.45
CA PHE A 55 2.78 -8.30 4.28
C PHE A 55 2.33 -7.78 5.64
N GLY A 56 1.18 -8.23 6.08
CA GLY A 56 0.67 -7.84 7.39
C GLY A 56 -0.65 -8.49 7.68
N PHE A 57 -1.31 -8.00 8.72
CA PHE A 57 -2.65 -8.41 9.08
C PHE A 57 -3.63 -7.26 8.84
N ARG A 58 -4.87 -7.60 8.48
CA ARG A 58 -5.95 -6.62 8.29
C ARG A 58 -6.41 -5.95 9.60
N ASP A 59 -6.24 -6.65 10.74
CA ASP A 59 -6.58 -6.13 12.08
C ASP A 59 -5.58 -5.06 12.56
N CYS A 60 -4.33 -5.13 12.12
CA CYS A 60 -3.27 -4.20 12.48
C CYS A 60 -3.52 -2.78 11.94
N GLN A 61 -3.41 -1.78 12.82
CA GLN A 61 -3.59 -0.38 12.43
C GLN A 61 -2.45 0.11 11.53
N ASP A 62 -1.22 -0.32 11.78
CA ASP A 62 -0.05 0.14 11.02
C ASP A 62 -0.05 -0.39 9.59
N THR A 63 -0.52 -1.64 9.38
CA THR A 63 -0.79 -2.16 8.03
C THR A 63 -1.81 -1.32 7.28
N ARG A 64 -2.91 -0.93 7.94
CA ARG A 64 -3.93 -0.07 7.33
C ARG A 64 -3.40 1.32 6.98
N LYS A 65 -2.52 1.88 7.81
CA LYS A 65 -1.83 3.15 7.52
C LYS A 65 -0.95 3.02 6.28
N ALA A 66 -0.16 1.94 6.17
CA ALA A 66 0.66 1.67 4.99
C ALA A 66 -0.18 1.56 3.72
N LEU A 67 -1.25 0.74 3.75
CA LEU A 67 -2.17 0.60 2.62
C LEU A 67 -2.78 1.94 2.19
N ARG A 68 -3.23 2.74 3.16
CA ARG A 68 -3.80 4.07 2.88
C ARG A 68 -2.76 5.00 2.25
N PHE A 69 -1.53 5.01 2.75
CA PHE A 69 -0.44 5.85 2.23
C PHE A 69 -0.20 5.63 0.73
N PHE A 70 -0.14 4.37 0.29
CA PHE A 70 0.04 4.03 -1.12
C PHE A 70 -1.22 4.21 -1.96
N ALA A 71 -2.41 3.93 -1.38
CA ALA A 71 -3.68 4.12 -2.06
C ALA A 71 -3.96 5.60 -2.39
N GLU A 72 -3.67 6.52 -1.45
CA GLU A 72 -3.80 7.97 -1.66
C GLU A 72 -2.92 8.48 -2.82
N ARG A 73 -1.77 7.84 -3.03
CA ARG A 73 -0.82 8.15 -4.11
C ARG A 73 -1.09 7.37 -5.40
N ARG A 74 -2.16 6.56 -5.43
CA ARG A 74 -2.56 5.69 -6.55
C ARG A 74 -1.48 4.69 -6.98
N ILE A 75 -0.66 4.24 -6.03
CA ILE A 75 0.40 3.27 -6.30
C ILE A 75 -0.16 1.86 -6.13
N PRO A 76 -0.04 0.97 -7.13
CA PRO A 76 -0.50 -0.40 -7.01
C PRO A 76 0.37 -1.14 -5.98
N VAL A 77 -0.27 -1.73 -4.97
CA VAL A 77 0.39 -2.55 -3.95
C VAL A 77 -0.26 -3.92 -3.86
N HIS A 78 0.57 -4.96 -3.74
CA HIS A 78 0.09 -6.30 -3.50
C HIS A 78 0.08 -6.58 -2.00
N PHE A 79 -1.12 -6.62 -1.41
CA PHE A 79 -1.30 -6.92 -0.01
C PHE A 79 -1.41 -8.43 0.21
N VAL A 80 -0.57 -8.97 1.11
CA VAL A 80 -0.57 -10.38 1.52
C VAL A 80 -0.92 -10.46 3.00
N ASP A 81 -2.03 -11.14 3.30
CA ASP A 81 -2.43 -11.40 4.68
C ASP A 81 -1.61 -12.55 5.26
N LEU A 82 -0.83 -12.25 6.29
CA LEU A 82 0.00 -13.23 7.00
C LEU A 82 -0.82 -14.25 7.81
N ALA A 83 -2.09 -13.97 8.10
CA ALA A 83 -2.99 -14.93 8.75
C ALA A 83 -3.46 -16.02 7.79
N GLU A 84 -3.67 -15.67 6.51
CA GLU A 84 -4.10 -16.63 5.48
C GLU A 84 -2.92 -17.32 4.82
N ARG A 85 -1.85 -16.56 4.50
CA ARG A 85 -0.64 -17.07 3.85
C ARG A 85 0.59 -16.63 4.64
N PRO A 86 1.22 -17.54 5.42
CA PRO A 86 2.43 -17.20 6.13
C PRO A 86 3.53 -16.78 5.15
N ALA A 87 4.34 -15.79 5.52
CA ALA A 87 5.47 -15.35 4.71
C ALA A 87 6.41 -16.52 4.43
N ALA A 88 6.90 -16.62 3.20
CA ALA A 88 7.90 -17.63 2.88
C ALA A 88 9.18 -17.40 3.70
N LYS A 89 9.84 -18.49 4.10
CA LYS A 89 11.13 -18.43 4.82
C LYS A 89 12.17 -17.59 4.07
N GLY A 90 12.15 -17.62 2.74
CA GLY A 90 13.01 -16.80 1.89
C GLY A 90 12.74 -15.30 2.00
N GLU A 91 11.48 -14.89 2.11
CA GLU A 91 11.12 -13.48 2.29
C GLU A 91 11.59 -12.99 3.67
N LEU A 92 11.27 -13.72 4.74
CA LEU A 92 11.71 -13.36 6.10
C LEU A 92 13.24 -13.29 6.22
N ARG A 93 13.97 -14.17 5.52
CA ARG A 93 15.44 -14.11 5.45
C ARG A 93 15.94 -12.79 4.86
N ARG A 94 15.31 -12.28 3.79
CA ARG A 94 15.69 -11.00 3.18
C ARG A 94 15.53 -9.83 4.16
N PHE A 95 14.43 -9.80 4.90
CA PHE A 95 14.25 -8.81 5.97
C PHE A 95 15.29 -8.98 7.09
N ALA A 96 15.60 -10.23 7.46
CA ALA A 96 16.56 -10.54 8.52
C ALA A 96 18.00 -10.20 8.13
N GLU A 97 18.38 -10.34 6.86
CA GLU A 97 19.69 -9.93 6.34
C GLU A 97 19.85 -8.41 6.39
N ARG A 98 18.78 -7.64 6.18
CA ARG A 98 18.83 -6.17 6.18
C ARG A 98 18.75 -5.54 7.56
N PHE A 99 17.80 -5.98 8.39
CA PHE A 99 17.51 -5.35 9.69
C PHE A 99 17.97 -6.19 10.88
N GLY A 100 18.36 -7.43 10.63
CA GLY A 100 18.62 -8.41 11.67
C GLY A 100 17.36 -9.18 12.06
N PRO A 101 17.50 -10.47 12.41
CA PRO A 101 16.41 -11.37 12.78
C PRO A 101 15.63 -10.90 14.01
N GLY A 102 16.31 -10.20 14.92
CA GLY A 102 15.69 -9.64 16.13
C GLY A 102 14.79 -8.44 15.88
N ALA A 103 14.94 -7.73 14.75
CA ALA A 103 14.11 -6.58 14.39
C ALA A 103 12.78 -6.99 13.73
N LEU A 104 12.72 -8.19 13.15
CA LEU A 104 11.47 -8.74 12.61
C LEU A 104 10.48 -9.10 13.73
N ILE A 105 10.98 -9.41 14.92
CA ILE A 105 10.14 -9.87 16.02
C ILE A 105 9.66 -8.66 16.81
N ASP A 106 8.35 -8.56 17.01
CA ASP A 106 7.77 -7.57 17.90
C ASP A 106 7.99 -7.98 19.36
N ARG A 107 9.10 -7.50 19.95
CA ARG A 107 9.47 -7.76 21.34
C ARG A 107 8.49 -7.13 22.35
N GLU A 108 7.74 -6.12 21.92
CA GLU A 108 6.74 -5.43 22.74
C GLU A 108 5.33 -6.02 22.52
N GLY A 109 5.19 -6.95 21.59
CA GLY A 109 3.93 -7.62 21.27
C GLY A 109 3.42 -8.47 22.42
N ALA A 110 2.09 -8.51 22.58
CA ALA A 110 1.45 -9.37 23.59
C ALA A 110 1.82 -10.85 23.40
N ARG A 111 1.89 -11.32 22.15
CA ARG A 111 2.27 -12.70 21.81
C ARG A 111 3.70 -13.05 22.21
N PHE A 112 4.65 -12.13 22.02
CA PHE A 112 6.04 -12.33 22.45
C PHE A 112 6.15 -12.52 23.96
N ARG A 113 5.37 -11.74 24.74
CA ARG A 113 5.28 -11.89 26.20
C ARG A 113 4.63 -13.21 26.61
N THR A 114 3.51 -13.60 25.98
CA THR A 114 2.80 -14.86 26.28
C THR A 114 3.71 -16.09 26.08
N LEU A 115 4.56 -16.08 25.06
CA LEU A 115 5.48 -17.18 24.78
C LEU A 115 6.75 -17.17 25.64
N GLY A 116 6.95 -16.16 26.49
CA GLY A 116 8.12 -16.08 27.36
C GLY A 116 9.46 -15.91 26.62
N LEU A 117 9.44 -15.48 25.36
CA LEU A 117 10.63 -15.43 24.49
C LEU A 117 11.69 -14.41 24.95
N ARG A 118 11.35 -13.52 25.90
CA ARG A 118 12.32 -12.59 26.50
C ARG A 118 13.42 -13.30 27.30
N VAL A 119 13.12 -14.49 27.83
CA VAL A 119 14.04 -15.28 28.66
C VAL A 119 14.76 -16.34 27.82
N ALA A 120 14.16 -16.76 26.70
CA ALA A 120 14.79 -17.65 25.74
C ALA A 120 15.82 -16.85 24.93
N ALA A 121 17.11 -17.07 25.19
CA ALA A 121 18.22 -16.58 24.35
C ALA A 121 18.23 -17.32 22.99
N ASP A 122 17.14 -17.20 22.24
CA ASP A 122 16.95 -17.92 21.01
C ASP A 122 17.92 -17.46 19.94
N SER A 123 18.55 -18.43 19.28
CA SER A 123 19.32 -18.16 18.06
C SER A 123 18.42 -17.48 17.01
N PRO A 124 18.97 -16.56 16.20
CA PRO A 124 18.32 -16.00 15.03
C PRO A 124 17.42 -16.92 14.22
N GLN A 125 17.91 -18.12 13.88
CA GLN A 125 17.19 -19.10 13.09
C GLN A 125 15.93 -19.60 13.81
N ARG A 126 16.03 -19.87 15.11
CA ARG A 126 14.88 -20.32 15.93
C ARG A 126 13.80 -19.25 16.02
N LEU A 127 14.17 -17.97 16.13
CA LEU A 127 13.21 -16.87 16.12
C LEU A 127 12.44 -16.81 14.79
N LEU A 128 13.15 -16.97 13.67
CA LEU A 128 12.52 -17.02 12.35
C LEU A 128 11.60 -18.24 12.20
N ASP A 129 12.04 -19.43 12.63
CA ASP A 129 11.23 -20.64 12.55
C ASP A 129 9.96 -20.54 13.43
N ARG A 130 10.04 -19.89 14.60
CA ARG A 130 8.86 -19.55 15.40
C ARG A 130 7.95 -18.56 14.67
N ALA A 131 8.50 -17.52 14.06
CA ALA A 131 7.72 -16.53 13.33
C ALA A 131 7.01 -17.11 12.09
N LEU A 132 7.55 -18.19 11.50
CA LEU A 132 6.87 -18.94 10.43
C LEU A 132 5.64 -19.70 10.95
N GLY A 133 5.71 -20.26 12.16
CA GLY A 133 4.59 -20.95 12.79
C GLY A 133 3.56 -19.98 13.40
N GLU A 134 4.02 -18.87 13.97
CA GLU A 134 3.17 -17.83 14.55
C GLU A 134 3.52 -16.45 13.96
N PRO A 135 2.95 -16.10 12.79
CA PRO A 135 3.23 -14.83 12.12
C PRO A 135 2.87 -13.60 12.96
N ARG A 136 2.02 -13.76 14.00
CA ARG A 136 1.67 -12.68 14.95
C ARG A 136 2.84 -12.23 15.83
N LEU A 137 3.96 -12.96 15.82
CA LEU A 137 5.21 -12.53 16.43
C LEU A 137 5.96 -11.50 15.56
N LEU A 138 5.62 -11.40 14.27
CA LEU A 138 6.27 -10.47 13.37
C LEU A 138 5.78 -9.04 13.61
N LYS A 139 6.73 -8.12 13.57
CA LYS A 139 6.46 -6.69 13.51
C LYS A 139 5.90 -6.37 12.11
N THR A 140 4.66 -5.89 12.09
CA THR A 140 3.94 -5.55 10.85
C THR A 140 3.70 -4.04 10.77
N PRO A 141 3.58 -3.45 9.58
CA PRO A 141 3.67 -4.09 8.25
C PRO A 141 5.11 -4.39 7.81
N LEU A 142 5.30 -5.45 7.03
CA LEU A 142 6.54 -5.70 6.30
C LEU A 142 6.32 -5.24 4.86
N VAL A 143 7.02 -4.19 4.42
CA VAL A 143 6.86 -3.68 3.07
C VAL A 143 8.12 -3.95 2.27
N ARG A 144 7.94 -4.44 1.04
CA ARG A 144 9.02 -4.72 0.10
C ARG A 144 8.80 -3.91 -1.17
N ASN A 145 9.84 -3.24 -1.64
CA ASN A 145 9.92 -2.60 -2.94
C ASN A 145 11.10 -3.19 -3.72
N GLY A 146 10.88 -4.23 -4.52
CA GLY A 146 11.96 -4.90 -5.26
C GLY A 146 13.08 -5.42 -4.34
N GLY A 147 14.22 -4.71 -4.31
CA GLY A 147 15.38 -4.98 -3.45
C GLY A 147 15.38 -4.25 -2.10
N GLN A 148 14.53 -3.23 -1.93
CA GLN A 148 14.38 -2.48 -0.68
C GLN A 148 13.29 -3.12 0.19
N VAL A 149 13.49 -3.06 1.51
CA VAL A 149 12.59 -3.66 2.50
C VAL A 149 12.48 -2.73 3.70
N THR A 150 11.30 -2.69 4.34
CA THR A 150 11.04 -1.97 5.60
C THR A 150 10.24 -2.85 6.56
N ILE A 151 10.40 -2.59 7.86
CA ILE A 151 9.72 -3.30 8.94
C ILE A 151 9.00 -2.27 9.82
N GLY A 152 7.70 -2.48 10.03
CA GLY A 152 6.86 -1.57 10.82
C GLY A 152 6.45 -0.31 10.05
N PRO A 153 5.89 0.70 10.75
CA PRO A 153 5.44 1.95 10.14
C PRO A 153 6.65 2.84 9.78
N ALA A 154 7.08 2.79 8.53
CA ALA A 154 8.23 3.53 8.01
C ALA A 154 7.81 4.54 6.92
N ALA A 155 6.99 5.52 7.30
CA ALA A 155 6.41 6.48 6.36
C ALA A 155 7.46 7.30 5.60
N ASP A 156 8.56 7.66 6.27
CA ASP A 156 9.67 8.42 5.66
C ASP A 156 10.37 7.61 4.55
N ASP A 157 10.64 6.32 4.80
CA ASP A 157 11.23 5.42 3.80
C ASP A 157 10.29 5.22 2.60
N TRP A 158 8.99 5.06 2.86
CA TRP A 158 7.99 4.90 1.80
C TRP A 158 7.89 6.17 0.95
N GLN A 159 7.93 7.35 1.57
CA GLN A 159 7.93 8.62 0.85
C GLN A 159 9.19 8.77 0.00
N ALA A 160 10.37 8.43 0.53
CA ALA A 160 11.62 8.48 -0.22
C ALA A 160 11.59 7.58 -1.47
N TRP A 161 10.96 6.40 -1.41
CA TRP A 161 10.78 5.53 -2.58
C TRP A 161 9.86 6.15 -3.62
N VAL A 162 8.78 6.81 -3.17
CA VAL A 162 7.85 7.49 -4.08
C VAL A 162 8.50 8.70 -4.74
N ASP A 163 9.26 9.50 -3.99
CA ASP A 163 9.93 10.69 -4.50
C ASP A 163 11.04 10.33 -5.50
N ALA A 164 11.76 9.24 -5.24
CA ALA A 164 12.79 8.73 -6.15
C ALA A 164 12.20 8.34 -7.52
N GLU A 165 10.99 7.78 -7.54
CA GLU A 165 10.30 7.37 -8.76
C GLU A 165 9.67 8.54 -9.50
N GLN A 166 9.20 9.57 -8.79
CA GLN A 166 8.68 10.80 -9.43
C GLN A 166 9.80 11.66 -10.03
N SER A 167 11.04 11.48 -9.58
CA SER A 167 12.21 12.24 -10.05
C SER A 167 12.97 11.54 -11.19
N ALA A 168 12.60 10.31 -11.54
CA ALA A 168 13.23 9.49 -12.59
C ALA A 168 12.46 9.56 -13.91
#